data_AF-A0ABD5LS94-F1
#
_entry.id   AF-A0ABD5LS94-F1
#
_cell.length_a   1.000
_cell.length_b   1.000
_cell.length_c   1.000
_cell.angle_alpha   90.00
_cell.angle_beta   90.00
_cell.angle_gamma   90.00
#
_symmetry.space_group_name_H-M   'P 1'
#
loop_
_entity.id
_entity.type
_entity.pdbx_description
1 polymer ?
#
loop_
_entity_poly.entity_id
_entity_poly.type
_entity_poly.pdbx_seq_one_letter_code
_entity_poly.pdbx_strand_id
1 'polypeptide(L)'
;MSNGKMLEAIALDLAAVLPSHWVDNLHIVVGILGVPMDIFTSTDAYYFALLPIVQEVTASGGVHVADVVYAMAIGNNAGTFVSPFSPAAWLAMGLAGTDMGKHLRYSFGWIWLFSFFTLGVGTLLGLF
;
A
#
# COMPACT_ATOMS: atom_id res chain seq x y z
N MET A 1 -5.11 -10.84 -19.72
CA MET A 1 -4.32 -9.60 -19.55
C MET A 1 -2.88 -9.83 -20.04
N SER A 2 -2.69 -10.14 -21.33
CA SER A 2 -1.43 -10.71 -21.88
C SER A 2 -0.61 -9.70 -22.72
N ASN A 3 -0.71 -8.39 -22.47
CA ASN A 3 -0.11 -7.36 -23.34
C ASN A 3 0.46 -6.16 -22.56
N GLY A 4 1.17 -6.43 -21.47
CA GLY A 4 1.66 -5.39 -20.56
C GLY A 4 3.01 -4.77 -20.91
N LYS A 5 3.35 -4.51 -22.18
CA LYS A 5 4.65 -3.91 -22.54
C LYS A 5 4.93 -2.58 -21.81
N MET A 6 3.87 -1.84 -21.46
CA MET A 6 3.97 -0.61 -20.67
C MET A 6 4.30 -0.88 -19.19
N LEU A 7 3.68 -1.91 -18.61
CA LEU A 7 3.87 -2.28 -17.21
C LEU A 7 5.29 -2.84 -16.99
N GLU A 8 5.73 -3.69 -17.91
CA GLU A 8 7.09 -4.22 -17.97
C GLU A 8 8.12 -3.10 -18.17
N ALA A 9 7.86 -2.15 -19.06
CA ALA A 9 8.74 -0.98 -19.26
C ALA A 9 8.82 -0.08 -18.02
N ILE A 10 7.70 0.20 -17.36
CA ILE A 10 7.68 0.98 -16.11
C ILE A 10 8.45 0.25 -15.01
N ALA A 11 8.28 -1.07 -14.90
CA ALA A 11 9.00 -1.89 -13.94
C ALA A 11 10.52 -1.86 -14.20
N LEU A 12 10.95 -2.01 -15.46
CA LEU A 12 12.35 -1.95 -15.87
C LEU A 12 12.97 -0.56 -15.62
N ASP A 13 12.28 0.52 -15.96
CA ASP A 13 12.75 1.88 -15.69
C ASP A 13 12.87 2.14 -14.18
N LEU A 14 11.89 1.70 -13.39
CA LEU A 14 11.93 1.83 -11.94
C LEU A 14 13.08 1.02 -11.33
N ALA A 15 13.29 -0.21 -11.81
CA ALA A 15 14.39 -1.08 -11.39
C ALA A 15 15.77 -0.53 -11.81
N ALA A 16 15.86 0.19 -12.94
CA ALA A 16 17.09 0.84 -13.39
C ALA A 16 17.47 2.06 -12.55
N VAL A 17 16.48 2.75 -11.97
CA VAL A 17 16.69 3.92 -11.09
C VAL A 17 16.95 3.52 -9.64
N LEU A 18 16.39 2.39 -9.21
CA LEU A 18 16.54 1.90 -7.84
C LEU A 18 17.87 1.16 -7.64
N PRO A 19 18.59 1.39 -6.51
CA PRO A 19 19.73 0.56 -6.15
C PRO A 19 19.28 -0.90 -5.97
N SER A 20 20.11 -1.88 -6.37
CA SER A 20 19.76 -3.32 -6.30
C SER A 20 19.23 -3.77 -4.93
N HIS A 21 19.79 -3.26 -3.83
CA HIS A 21 19.32 -3.55 -2.46
C HIS A 21 17.89 -3.07 -2.14
N TRP A 22 17.37 -2.09 -2.87
CA TRP A 22 16.02 -1.55 -2.68
C TRP A 22 14.96 -2.34 -3.45
N VAL A 23 15.36 -3.06 -4.51
CA VAL A 23 14.44 -3.88 -5.31
C VAL A 23 13.87 -5.02 -4.48
N ASP A 24 14.73 -5.70 -3.71
CA ASP A 24 14.33 -6.82 -2.85
C ASP A 24 13.39 -6.36 -1.72
N ASN A 25 13.58 -5.15 -1.22
CA ASN A 25 12.80 -4.59 -0.10
C ASN A 25 11.64 -3.68 -0.54
N LEU A 26 11.38 -3.58 -1.85
CA LEU A 26 10.43 -2.60 -2.39
C LEU A 26 9.02 -2.79 -1.83
N HIS A 27 8.59 -4.04 -1.66
CA HIS A 27 7.29 -4.39 -1.12
C HIS A 27 7.11 -3.92 0.35
N ILE A 28 8.17 -3.95 1.16
CA ILE A 28 8.16 -3.42 2.53
C ILE A 28 8.09 -1.89 2.51
N VAL A 29 8.87 -1.24 1.64
CA VAL A 29 8.85 0.23 1.48
C VAL A 29 7.46 0.71 1.03
N VAL A 30 6.86 0.01 0.08
CA VAL A 30 5.49 0.27 -0.38
C VAL A 30 4.47 0.02 0.74
N GLY A 31 4.65 -1.03 1.55
CA GLY A 31 3.85 -1.27 2.75
C GLY A 31 3.91 -0.11 3.75
N ILE A 32 5.11 0.38 4.07
CA ILE A 32 5.35 1.53 4.97
C ILE A 32 4.69 2.81 4.42
N LEU A 33 4.74 3.01 3.10
CA LEU A 33 4.07 4.09 2.41
C LEU A 33 2.60 3.79 2.06
N GLY A 34 2.05 2.67 2.53
CA GLY A 34 0.69 2.24 2.21
C GLY A 34 -0.37 3.24 2.67
N VAL A 35 -0.21 3.80 3.88
CA VAL A 35 -1.11 4.82 4.44
C VAL A 35 -1.17 6.10 3.60
N PRO A 36 -0.06 6.81 3.32
CA PRO A 36 -0.12 8.01 2.49
C PRO A 36 -0.58 7.66 1.07
N MET A 37 -0.15 6.53 0.50
CA MET A 37 -0.61 6.11 -0.81
C MET A 37 -2.13 5.91 -0.83
N ASP A 38 -2.73 5.23 0.13
CA ASP A 38 -4.18 4.98 0.16
C ASP A 38 -5.02 6.22 0.57
N ILE A 39 -4.40 7.23 1.19
CA ILE A 39 -5.04 8.55 1.39
C ILE A 39 -5.08 9.35 0.09
N PHE A 40 -4.06 9.23 -0.77
CA PHE A 40 -3.96 9.96 -2.05
C PHE A 40 -4.48 9.17 -3.26
N THR A 41 -4.62 7.86 -3.13
CA THR A 41 -5.06 6.94 -4.19
C THR A 41 -6.26 6.14 -3.71
N SER A 42 -7.11 5.69 -4.63
CA SER A 42 -8.17 4.76 -4.25
C SER A 42 -7.61 3.35 -4.06
N THR A 43 -8.29 2.55 -3.23
CA THR A 43 -7.98 1.13 -3.03
C THR A 43 -7.92 0.37 -4.37
N ASP A 44 -8.78 0.71 -5.33
CA ASP A 44 -8.76 0.13 -6.68
C ASP A 44 -7.46 0.45 -7.43
N ALA A 45 -7.00 1.70 -7.38
CA ALA A 45 -5.74 2.09 -8.02
C ALA A 45 -4.55 1.37 -7.37
N TYR A 46 -4.58 1.19 -6.05
CA TYR A 46 -3.55 0.48 -5.32
C TYR A 46 -3.42 -1.00 -5.73
N TYR A 47 -4.55 -1.73 -5.85
CA TYR A 47 -4.50 -3.15 -6.18
C TYR A 47 -4.45 -3.47 -7.68
N PHE A 48 -5.03 -2.63 -8.54
CA PHE A 48 -5.05 -2.91 -9.98
C PHE A 48 -3.93 -2.24 -10.77
N ALA A 49 -3.37 -1.14 -10.28
CA ALA A 49 -2.25 -0.46 -10.93
C ALA A 49 -0.93 -0.68 -10.18
N LEU A 50 -0.88 -0.37 -8.88
CA LEU A 50 0.38 -0.39 -8.13
C LEU A 50 0.89 -1.82 -7.85
N LEU A 51 0.02 -2.70 -7.35
CA LEU A 51 0.41 -4.06 -6.96
C LEU A 51 1.05 -4.88 -8.11
N PRO A 52 0.50 -4.91 -9.33
CA PRO A 52 1.13 -5.63 -10.44
C PRO A 52 2.50 -5.06 -10.82
N ILE A 53 2.68 -3.74 -10.73
CA ILE A 53 3.97 -3.08 -11.01
C ILE A 53 5.01 -3.52 -9.96
N VAL A 54 4.64 -3.46 -8.68
CA VAL A 54 5.52 -3.87 -7.57
C VAL A 54 5.89 -5.34 -7.66
N GLN A 55 4.93 -6.21 -8.00
CA GLN A 55 5.18 -7.63 -8.23
C GLN A 55 6.20 -7.86 -9.35
N GLU A 56 6.06 -7.18 -10.49
CA GLU A 56 6.99 -7.33 -11.61
C GLU A 56 8.41 -6.84 -11.25
N VAL A 57 8.52 -5.71 -10.55
CA VAL A 57 9.80 -5.16 -10.11
C VAL A 57 10.49 -6.09 -9.12
N THR A 58 9.77 -6.54 -8.10
CA THR A 58 10.32 -7.40 -7.02
C THR A 58 10.59 -8.84 -7.47
N ALA A 59 9.92 -9.31 -8.53
CA ALA A 59 10.21 -10.62 -9.14
C ALA A 59 11.65 -10.71 -9.65
N SER A 60 12.21 -9.60 -10.13
CA SER A 60 13.64 -9.54 -10.53
C SER A 60 14.61 -9.69 -9.35
N GLY A 61 14.17 -9.32 -8.14
CA GLY A 61 14.89 -9.51 -6.87
C GLY A 61 14.66 -10.87 -6.20
N GLY A 62 13.84 -11.76 -6.81
CA GLY A 62 13.55 -13.08 -6.28
C GLY A 62 12.56 -13.11 -5.11
N VAL A 63 11.81 -12.03 -4.88
CA VAL A 63 10.78 -11.96 -3.83
C VAL A 63 9.57 -12.81 -4.22
N HIS A 64 9.01 -13.56 -3.28
CA HIS A 64 7.83 -14.37 -3.54
C HIS A 64 6.58 -13.49 -3.68
N VAL A 65 5.70 -13.82 -4.62
CA VAL A 65 4.49 -13.01 -4.92
C VAL A 65 3.59 -12.84 -3.69
N ALA A 66 3.52 -13.86 -2.83
CA ALA A 66 2.72 -13.82 -1.61
C ALA A 66 3.20 -12.71 -0.64
N ASP A 67 4.51 -12.60 -0.46
CA ASP A 67 5.16 -11.65 0.46
C ASP A 67 4.85 -10.21 0.04
N VAL A 68 4.86 -9.95 -1.27
CA VAL A 68 4.47 -8.67 -1.87
C VAL A 68 3.01 -8.34 -1.55
N VAL A 69 2.10 -9.30 -1.77
CA VAL A 69 0.67 -9.13 -1.51
C VAL A 69 0.42 -8.86 -0.03
N TYR A 70 1.09 -9.60 0.86
CA TYR A 70 0.94 -9.44 2.30
C TYR A 70 1.42 -8.07 2.79
N ALA A 71 2.64 -7.66 2.41
CA ALA A 71 3.18 -6.36 2.80
C ALA A 71 2.30 -5.20 2.30
N MET A 72 1.85 -5.28 1.04
CA MET A 72 1.00 -4.25 0.45
C MET A 72 -0.40 -4.21 1.07
N ALA A 73 -1.02 -5.36 1.34
CA ALA A 73 -2.36 -5.43 1.94
C ALA A 73 -2.37 -4.97 3.40
N ILE A 74 -1.35 -5.35 4.18
CA ILE A 74 -1.19 -4.93 5.57
C ILE A 74 -0.96 -3.42 5.65
N GLY A 75 -0.14 -2.86 4.74
CA GLY A 75 0.15 -1.43 4.68
C GLY A 75 -1.07 -0.57 4.27
N ASN A 76 -1.91 -1.06 3.36
CA ASN A 76 -3.08 -0.34 2.85
C ASN A 76 -4.24 -0.29 3.88
N ASN A 77 -4.49 -1.40 4.60
CA ASN A 77 -5.67 -1.55 5.47
C ASN A 77 -5.94 -0.37 6.42
N ALA A 78 -4.89 0.27 6.97
CA ALA A 78 -5.05 1.37 7.90
C ALA A 78 -5.50 2.68 7.21
N GLY A 79 -5.09 2.92 5.96
CA GLY A 79 -5.42 4.11 5.19
C GLY A 79 -6.88 4.17 4.76
N THR A 80 -7.49 3.01 4.46
CA THR A 80 -8.83 2.94 3.85
C THR A 80 -9.92 3.44 4.78
N PHE A 81 -9.71 3.33 6.09
CA PHE A 81 -10.66 3.78 7.11
C PHE A 81 -10.72 5.29 7.27
N VAL A 82 -9.73 6.01 6.75
CA VAL A 82 -9.68 7.48 6.84
C VAL A 82 -9.55 8.17 5.50
N SER A 83 -9.39 7.39 4.43
CA SER A 83 -9.27 7.93 3.09
C SER A 83 -10.57 8.67 2.72
N PRO A 84 -10.48 9.95 2.32
CA PRO A 84 -11.66 10.70 1.85
C PRO A 84 -12.22 10.13 0.55
N PHE A 85 -11.45 9.27 -0.14
CA PHE A 85 -11.86 8.55 -1.34
C PHE A 85 -12.65 7.27 -1.04
N SER A 86 -12.81 6.88 0.23
CA SER A 86 -13.59 5.71 0.66
C SER A 86 -15.04 6.10 0.93
N PRO A 87 -16.02 5.63 0.12
CA PRO A 87 -17.44 5.91 0.37
C PRO A 87 -17.94 5.30 1.68
N ALA A 88 -17.36 4.17 2.09
CA ALA A 88 -17.68 3.51 3.35
C ALA A 88 -17.30 4.37 4.56
N ALA A 89 -16.19 5.09 4.50
CA ALA A 89 -15.78 6.02 5.55
C ALA A 89 -16.81 7.17 5.69
N TRP A 90 -17.26 7.75 4.58
CA TRP A 90 -18.30 8.77 4.58
C TRP A 90 -19.63 8.28 5.16
N LEU A 91 -20.06 7.06 4.81
CA LEU A 91 -21.26 6.45 5.37
C LEU A 91 -21.14 6.28 6.89
N ALA A 92 -20.00 5.78 7.37
CA ALA A 92 -19.76 5.61 8.80
C ALA A 92 -19.78 6.95 9.55
N MET A 93 -19.19 8.00 8.98
CA MET A 93 -19.23 9.35 9.58
C MET A 93 -20.64 9.92 9.63
N GLY A 94 -21.44 9.70 8.58
CA GLY A 94 -22.86 10.07 8.54
C GLY A 94 -23.69 9.38 9.62
N LEU A 95 -23.47 8.08 9.84
CA LEU A 95 -24.12 7.31 10.91
C LEU A 95 -23.68 7.73 12.31
N ALA A 96 -22.41 8.11 12.47
CA ALA A 96 -21.85 8.57 13.73
C ALA A 96 -22.17 10.05 14.04
N GLY A 97 -22.80 10.79 13.11
CA GLY A 97 -23.13 12.20 13.27
C GLY A 97 -21.89 13.11 13.40
N THR A 98 -20.77 12.72 12.79
CA THR A 98 -19.51 13.48 12.85
C THR A 98 -19.03 13.88 11.45
N ASP A 99 -18.14 14.86 11.39
CA ASP A 99 -17.51 15.32 10.16
C ASP A 99 -16.26 14.48 9.84
N MET A 100 -16.06 14.18 8.55
CA MET A 100 -14.90 13.45 8.04
C MET A 100 -13.58 14.18 8.31
N GLY A 101 -13.54 15.51 8.18
CA GLY A 101 -12.34 16.30 8.46
C GLY A 101 -11.92 16.25 9.93
N LYS A 102 -12.89 16.18 10.85
CA LYS A 102 -12.62 16.02 12.29
C LYS A 102 -12.07 14.63 12.59
N HIS A 103 -12.64 13.59 11.99
CA HIS A 103 -12.16 12.22 12.11
C HIS A 103 -10.75 12.08 11.55
N LEU A 104 -10.50 12.57 10.33
CA LEU A 104 -9.19 12.50 9.69
C LEU A 104 -8.13 13.23 10.52
N ARG A 105 -8.40 14.44 11.00
CA ARG A 105 -7.44 15.21 11.82
C ARG A 105 -7.10 14.52 13.15
N TYR A 106 -8.08 13.87 13.77
CA TYR A 106 -7.87 13.11 14.99
C TYR A 106 -7.07 11.83 14.72
N SER A 107 -7.47 11.07 13.70
CA SER A 107 -6.92 9.74 13.41
C SER A 107 -5.58 9.80 12.67
N PHE A 108 -5.22 10.92 12.04
CA PHE A 108 -4.04 11.05 11.18
C PHE A 108 -2.78 10.43 11.82
N GLY A 109 -2.40 10.85 13.03
CA GLY A 109 -1.24 10.30 13.73
C GLY A 109 -1.39 8.84 14.17
N TRP A 110 -2.59 8.45 14.58
CA TRP A 110 -2.87 7.08 15.06
C TRP A 110 -2.75 6.02 13.97
N ILE A 111 -3.05 6.39 12.73
CA ILE A 111 -3.05 5.45 11.60
C ILE A 111 -1.63 5.11 11.17
N TRP A 112 -0.72 6.08 11.23
CA TRP A 112 0.70 5.81 11.02
C TRP A 112 1.24 4.86 12.07
N LEU A 113 0.92 5.11 13.35
CA LEU A 113 1.32 4.21 14.44
C LEU A 113 0.74 2.81 14.27
N PHE A 114 -0.54 2.71 13.92
CA PHE A 114 -1.19 1.42 13.68
C PHE A 114 -0.61 0.69 12.47
N SER A 115 -0.33 1.39 11.38
CA SER A 115 0.29 0.82 10.18
C SER A 115 1.71 0.31 10.43
N PHE A 116 2.54 1.08 11.12
CA PHE A 116 3.88 0.61 11.49
C PHE A 116 3.82 -0.57 12.46
N PHE A 117 2.85 -0.58 13.37
CA PHE A 117 2.62 -1.70 14.26
C PHE A 117 2.20 -2.96 13.50
N THR A 118 1.22 -2.89 12.60
CA THR A 118 0.75 -4.06 11.85
C THR A 118 1.80 -4.59 10.88
N LEU A 119 2.57 -3.71 10.22
CA LEU A 119 3.72 -4.12 9.41
C LEU A 119 4.78 -4.80 10.26
N GLY A 120 5.12 -4.24 11.42
CA GLY A 120 6.08 -4.84 12.35
C GLY A 120 5.64 -6.22 12.83
N VAL A 121 4.35 -6.40 13.13
CA VAL A 121 3.78 -7.72 13.45
C VAL A 121 3.89 -8.67 12.26
N GLY A 122 3.63 -8.20 11.03
CA GLY A 122 3.80 -9.00 9.82
C GLY A 122 5.22 -9.51 9.63
N THR A 123 6.22 -8.66 9.86
CA THR A 123 7.64 -9.03 9.84
C THR A 123 7.99 -10.01 10.96
N LEU A 124 7.46 -9.80 12.18
CA LEU A 124 7.72 -10.72 13.31
C LEU A 124 7.12 -12.12 13.10
N LEU A 125 6.01 -12.21 12.35
CA LEU A 125 5.40 -13.48 11.96
C LEU A 125 6.10 -14.15 10.76
N GLY A 126 7.07 -13.48 10.13
CA GLY A 126 7.77 -13.97 8.94
C GLY A 126 6.86 -14.08 7.72
N LEU A 127 5.89 -13.17 7.57
CA LEU A 127 4.99 -13.13 6.41
C LEU A 127 5.69 -12.63 5.14
N PHE A 128 6.81 -11.93 5.29
CA PHE A 128 7.68 -11.39 4.26
C PHE A 128 9.06 -11.13 4.87
#